data_AF-A0A1X0NUN0-F1
#
_entry.id   AF-A0A1X0NUN0-F1
#
_cell.length_a   1.000
_cell.length_b   1.000
_cell.length_c   1.000
_cell.angle_alpha   90.00
_cell.angle_beta   90.00
_cell.angle_gamma   90.00
#
_symmetry.space_group_name_H-M   'P 1'
#
loop_
_entity.id
_entity.type
_entity.pdbx_description
1 polymer ?
#
loop_
_entity_poly.entity_id
_entity_poly.type
_entity_poly.pdbx_seq_one_letter_code
_entity_poly.pdbx_strand_id
1 'polypeptide(L)'
;MQWCKEGREVQQKHVSACVFHRHEELNKSEYLCTCEKLTDVLHILELPEKHNITDTLTRTAETGAAGRATTSSMTVVESAAQLSVHGAISMTASYADYTSRTRCHTVENLTIEQCISFWKRSVIFAAEFILSATNNAMRRSAVVVGVFMIRSDYSEFTVGIITQCATRDNRLQPILSQFCDHHMLTRVHAELPLCAAHRTTTMRLWWEPRTERVTPHRIMPPMKVILEQHQKLQCNGIPCCGYGAVNVFLCRPMTSRLCGTTKKTLQSTNPDAFEKILLSTVDKGQGKGLKDDADAAILNSDFLKDAAYSSAVQKRQKLKLDRRQNIVILHFDDLSVVEEGEHLIGVEVEALPSYRAFLPALYGHLAPFLVVAREDA
;
A
#
# COMPACT_ATOMS: atom_id res chain seq x y z
N MET A 1 -18.29 9.09 14.29
CA MET A 1 -16.92 9.49 13.91
C MET A 1 -17.00 10.40 12.70
N GLN A 2 -17.05 11.70 12.93
CA GLN A 2 -17.21 12.72 11.88
C GLN A 2 -16.10 13.74 12.14
N TRP A 3 -15.01 13.62 11.38
CA TRP A 3 -13.87 14.53 11.51
C TRP A 3 -14.29 15.92 11.02
N CYS A 4 -13.99 16.94 11.84
CA CYS A 4 -14.18 18.36 11.53
C CYS A 4 -13.47 18.72 10.22
N LYS A 5 -14.25 18.94 9.17
CA LYS A 5 -13.82 19.56 7.92
C LYS A 5 -13.99 21.08 8.00
N GLU A 6 -13.12 21.75 8.73
CA GLU A 6 -13.00 23.21 8.63
C GLU A 6 -11.52 23.60 8.47
N GLY A 7 -11.01 23.31 7.28
CA GLY A 7 -9.92 24.02 6.65
C GLY A 7 -10.32 24.19 5.18
N ARG A 8 -10.71 25.41 4.78
CA ARG A 8 -10.86 25.74 3.36
C ARG A 8 -9.46 25.88 2.77
N GLU A 9 -8.83 24.75 2.50
CA GLU A 9 -7.81 24.70 1.46
C GLU A 9 -8.48 25.13 0.16
N VAL A 10 -7.79 26.00 -0.57
CA VAL A 10 -8.09 26.31 -1.96
C VAL A 10 -8.33 24.97 -2.66
N GLN A 11 -9.58 24.68 -3.02
CA GLN A 11 -9.93 23.46 -3.75
C GLN A 11 -9.27 23.58 -5.12
N GLN A 12 -7.99 23.17 -5.20
CA GLN A 12 -7.39 22.78 -6.45
C GLN A 12 -8.35 21.75 -7.03
N LYS A 13 -9.00 22.15 -8.13
CA LYS A 13 -9.93 21.31 -8.86
C LYS A 13 -9.11 20.12 -9.36
N HIS A 14 -9.04 19.06 -8.56
CA HIS A 14 -8.29 17.87 -8.94
C HIS A 14 -8.88 17.36 -10.24
N VAL A 15 -8.07 17.44 -11.30
CA VAL A 15 -8.40 16.88 -12.60
C VAL A 15 -8.38 15.36 -12.42
N SER A 16 -9.53 14.71 -12.65
CA SER A 16 -9.56 13.25 -12.69
C SER A 16 -8.71 12.79 -13.87
N ALA A 17 -7.76 11.90 -13.59
CA ALA A 17 -6.92 11.30 -14.60
C ALA A 17 -6.82 9.79 -14.37
N CYS A 18 -6.50 9.06 -15.43
CA CYS A 18 -6.18 7.64 -15.38
C CYS A 18 -4.67 7.48 -15.24
N VAL A 19 -4.22 6.84 -14.16
CA VAL A 19 -2.80 6.64 -13.84
C VAL A 19 -2.45 5.18 -14.04
N PHE A 20 -1.44 4.93 -14.88
CA PHE A 20 -0.95 3.59 -15.18
C PHE A 20 0.25 3.25 -14.31
N HIS A 21 0.26 2.01 -13.82
CA HIS A 21 1.34 1.46 -13.01
C HIS A 21 1.76 0.09 -13.52
N ARG A 22 3.06 -0.19 -13.46
CA ARG A 22 3.65 -1.51 -13.66
C ARG A 22 3.97 -2.13 -12.31
N HIS A 23 3.74 -3.44 -12.21
CA HIS A 23 4.11 -4.23 -11.05
C HIS A 23 5.00 -5.39 -11.47
N GLU A 24 6.32 -5.24 -11.34
CA GLU A 24 7.28 -6.31 -11.69
C GLU A 24 7.07 -7.56 -10.84
N GLU A 25 6.78 -7.32 -9.56
CA GLU A 25 6.23 -8.26 -8.60
C GLU A 25 4.93 -7.65 -8.07
N LEU A 26 3.98 -8.46 -7.60
CA LEU A 26 2.72 -7.96 -7.01
C LEU A 26 2.92 -6.96 -5.84
N ASN A 27 4.12 -6.83 -5.31
CA ASN A 27 4.48 -5.98 -4.17
C ASN A 27 5.23 -4.69 -4.57
N LYS A 28 5.64 -4.54 -5.83
CA LYS A 28 6.40 -3.36 -6.28
C LYS A 28 5.56 -2.62 -7.29
N SER A 29 5.25 -1.35 -7.04
CA SER A 29 4.47 -0.51 -7.94
C SER A 29 5.32 0.64 -8.48
N GLU A 30 5.42 0.71 -9.81
CA GLU A 30 6.12 1.74 -10.56
C GLU A 30 5.13 2.55 -11.39
N TYR A 31 5.26 3.87 -11.35
CA TYR A 31 4.47 4.78 -12.19
C TYR A 31 4.91 4.68 -13.66
N LEU A 32 3.96 4.58 -14.58
CA LEU A 32 4.22 4.60 -16.02
C LEU A 32 3.86 5.94 -16.64
N CYS A 33 2.56 6.29 -16.59
CA CYS A 33 2.03 7.48 -17.26
C CYS A 33 0.66 7.88 -16.69
N THR A 34 0.19 9.06 -17.10
CA THR A 34 -1.12 9.60 -16.71
C THR A 34 -1.86 10.09 -17.96
N CYS A 35 -3.17 9.83 -18.02
CA CYS A 35 -4.07 10.24 -19.09
C CYS A 35 -5.21 11.09 -18.53
N GLU A 36 -5.39 12.29 -19.05
CA GLU A 36 -6.46 13.19 -18.62
C GLU A 36 -7.70 13.09 -19.51
N LYS A 37 -7.55 12.51 -20.72
CA LYS A 37 -8.63 12.34 -21.68
C LYS A 37 -8.74 10.89 -22.14
N LEU A 38 -9.95 10.49 -22.54
CA LEU A 38 -10.20 9.15 -23.07
C LEU A 38 -9.40 8.92 -24.36
N THR A 39 -9.18 9.97 -25.17
CA THR A 39 -8.32 9.91 -26.36
C THR A 39 -6.88 9.53 -26.03
N ASP A 40 -6.36 9.97 -24.89
CA ASP A 40 -5.00 9.64 -24.45
C ASP A 40 -4.92 8.15 -24.08
N VAL A 41 -5.96 7.64 -23.40
CA VAL A 41 -6.08 6.22 -23.07
C VAL A 41 -6.14 5.38 -24.34
N LEU A 42 -6.97 5.75 -25.31
CA LEU A 42 -7.08 5.06 -26.60
C LEU A 42 -5.73 5.04 -27.35
N HIS A 43 -5.04 6.18 -27.42
CA HIS A 43 -3.73 6.26 -28.04
C HIS A 43 -2.71 5.32 -27.38
N ILE A 44 -2.74 5.21 -26.06
CA ILE A 44 -1.88 4.25 -25.34
C ILE A 44 -2.26 2.79 -25.66
N LEU A 45 -3.55 2.48 -25.86
CA LEU A 45 -4.08 1.15 -26.20
C LEU A 45 -3.92 0.73 -27.68
N GLU A 46 -3.76 1.70 -28.59
CA GLU A 46 -3.82 1.49 -30.04
C GLU A 46 -2.47 1.56 -30.76
N LEU A 47 -1.35 1.73 -30.06
CA LEU A 47 -0.03 1.66 -30.69
C LEU A 47 0.42 0.20 -30.92
N PRO A 48 0.40 -0.25 -32.18
CA PRO A 48 1.51 -1.01 -32.71
C PRO A 48 1.87 -0.50 -34.11
N GLU A 49 2.91 0.33 -34.25
CA GLU A 49 3.57 0.51 -35.55
C GLU A 49 5.08 0.37 -35.42
N LYS A 50 5.54 -0.82 -35.80
CA LYS A 50 6.87 -1.08 -36.35
C LYS A 50 7.36 0.14 -37.14
N HIS A 51 8.37 0.84 -36.62
CA HIS A 51 9.28 1.55 -37.50
C HIS A 51 10.06 0.50 -38.29
N ASN A 52 9.58 0.23 -39.50
CA ASN A 52 10.40 -0.37 -40.54
C ASN A 52 11.59 0.57 -40.77
N ILE A 53 12.75 0.14 -40.29
CA ILE A 53 14.05 0.67 -40.70
C ILE A 53 14.24 0.24 -42.16
N THR A 54 14.02 1.17 -43.09
CA THR A 54 14.69 1.17 -44.39
C THR A 54 14.70 2.60 -44.93
N ASP A 55 15.92 3.16 -45.03
CA ASP A 55 16.39 4.27 -45.87
C ASP A 55 15.56 5.57 -45.94
N THR A 56 16.13 6.75 -45.68
CA THR A 56 17.12 7.35 -46.59
C THR A 56 17.92 8.47 -45.90
N LEU A 57 19.23 8.47 -46.11
CA LEU A 57 20.15 9.58 -45.91
C LEU A 57 19.65 10.87 -46.59
N THR A 58 19.60 11.99 -45.86
CA THR A 58 20.24 13.26 -46.30
C THR A 58 20.36 14.26 -45.13
N ARG A 59 21.60 14.73 -44.93
CA ARG A 59 22.04 15.93 -44.18
C ARG A 59 21.14 17.15 -44.52
N THR A 60 20.86 18.08 -43.62
CA THR A 60 21.81 19.11 -43.11
C THR A 60 21.37 19.78 -41.79
N ALA A 61 22.39 20.28 -41.06
CA ALA A 61 22.38 21.05 -39.81
C ALA A 61 21.61 22.40 -39.91
N GLU A 62 21.27 23.17 -38.86
CA GLU A 62 22.01 23.60 -37.66
C GLU A 62 21.07 24.14 -36.52
N THR A 63 21.53 24.03 -35.26
CA THR A 63 21.35 24.91 -34.05
C THR A 63 19.95 25.40 -33.59
N GLY A 64 19.53 25.35 -32.31
CA GLY A 64 20.12 24.93 -31.02
C GLY A 64 19.15 25.19 -29.84
N ALA A 65 19.35 24.44 -28.73
CA ALA A 65 18.95 24.65 -27.30
C ALA A 65 17.46 24.94 -26.95
N ALA A 66 16.78 24.33 -25.97
CA ALA A 66 17.11 23.40 -24.90
C ALA A 66 15.81 22.75 -24.35
N GLY A 67 15.92 21.54 -23.78
CA GLY A 67 14.90 20.97 -22.87
C GLY A 67 13.98 19.89 -23.44
N ARG A 68 14.50 18.87 -24.12
CA ARG A 68 13.72 17.68 -24.51
C ARG A 68 14.12 16.50 -23.62
N ALA A 69 13.25 16.16 -22.66
CA ALA A 69 13.31 14.89 -21.97
C ALA A 69 13.02 13.78 -23.00
N THR A 70 14.06 13.04 -23.36
CA THR A 70 13.94 11.76 -24.06
C THR A 70 13.42 10.71 -23.09
N THR A 71 12.11 10.57 -22.97
CA THR A 71 11.47 9.41 -22.36
C THR A 71 11.35 8.32 -23.42
N SER A 72 12.00 7.19 -23.17
CA SER A 72 11.80 5.95 -23.92
C SER A 72 10.32 5.59 -23.87
N SER A 73 9.64 5.72 -25.02
CA SER A 73 8.23 5.40 -25.20
C SER A 73 8.03 3.88 -25.10
N MET A 74 7.98 3.33 -23.88
CA MET A 74 7.43 2.00 -23.66
C MET A 74 5.92 2.07 -23.90
N THR A 75 5.48 1.39 -24.94
CA THR A 75 4.09 1.08 -25.26
C THR A 75 3.49 0.29 -24.08
N VAL A 76 2.67 0.95 -23.26
CA VAL A 76 1.98 0.35 -22.10
C VAL A 76 1.14 -0.87 -22.48
N VAL A 77 0.83 -1.04 -23.78
CA VAL A 77 -0.10 -2.05 -24.30
C VAL A 77 0.57 -3.17 -25.09
N GLU A 78 1.86 -3.09 -25.40
CA GLU A 78 2.59 -4.22 -25.98
C GLU A 78 3.04 -5.27 -24.94
N SER A 79 2.77 -5.05 -23.64
CA SER A 79 3.43 -5.80 -22.57
C SER A 79 2.61 -6.90 -21.89
N ALA A 80 1.37 -7.25 -22.31
CA ALA A 80 0.67 -8.39 -21.69
C ALA A 80 1.49 -9.69 -21.81
N ALA A 81 2.02 -9.96 -23.01
CA ALA A 81 2.93 -11.06 -23.29
C ALA A 81 4.27 -10.97 -22.53
N GLN A 82 4.71 -9.74 -22.25
CA GLN A 82 6.01 -9.42 -21.67
C GLN A 82 5.97 -9.29 -20.14
N LEU A 83 4.78 -9.35 -19.52
CA LEU A 83 4.66 -9.41 -18.06
C LEU A 83 5.43 -10.64 -17.58
N SER A 84 6.28 -10.48 -16.57
CA SER A 84 6.85 -11.59 -15.83
C SER A 84 5.74 -12.47 -15.26
N VAL A 85 6.02 -13.74 -14.99
CA VAL A 85 5.11 -14.56 -14.17
C VAL A 85 4.96 -13.87 -12.81
N HIS A 86 3.72 -13.66 -12.36
CA HIS A 86 3.32 -12.83 -11.22
C HIS A 86 3.53 -11.31 -11.38
N GLY A 87 3.90 -10.86 -12.58
CA GLY A 87 3.87 -9.45 -12.94
C GLY A 87 2.45 -8.97 -13.18
N ALA A 88 2.24 -7.66 -13.02
CA ALA A 88 0.96 -7.03 -13.26
C ALA A 88 1.10 -5.65 -13.91
N ILE A 89 -0.01 -5.19 -14.48
CA ILE A 89 -0.20 -3.81 -14.91
C ILE A 89 -1.57 -3.35 -14.44
N SER A 90 -1.70 -2.08 -14.07
CA SER A 90 -2.95 -1.52 -13.58
C SER A 90 -3.16 -0.10 -14.07
N MET A 91 -4.42 0.29 -14.22
CA MET A 91 -4.85 1.66 -14.39
C MET A 91 -5.79 2.03 -13.25
N THR A 92 -5.55 3.13 -12.56
CA THR A 92 -6.39 3.62 -11.45
C THR A 92 -6.74 5.09 -11.63
N ALA A 93 -7.76 5.57 -10.95
CA ALA A 93 -8.02 7.01 -10.87
C ALA A 93 -6.88 7.72 -10.12
N SER A 94 -6.54 8.95 -10.52
CA SER A 94 -5.54 9.79 -9.84
C SER A 94 -5.89 10.13 -8.40
N TYR A 95 -7.18 10.12 -8.07
CA TYR A 95 -7.71 10.33 -6.73
C TYR A 95 -8.00 9.02 -5.99
N ALA A 96 -7.63 7.86 -6.54
CA ALA A 96 -7.92 6.58 -5.91
C ALA A 96 -7.13 6.43 -4.61
N ASP A 97 -7.86 6.27 -3.50
CA ASP A 97 -7.33 5.91 -2.20
C ASP A 97 -7.78 4.48 -1.85
N TYR A 98 -6.84 3.66 -1.38
CA TYR A 98 -7.21 2.35 -0.86
C TYR A 98 -7.97 2.49 0.46
N THR A 99 -9.14 1.88 0.55
CA THR A 99 -10.00 1.94 1.73
C THR A 99 -10.54 0.56 2.07
N SER A 100 -11.20 0.43 3.23
CA SER A 100 -11.91 -0.79 3.61
C SER A 100 -13.02 -1.21 2.63
N ARG A 101 -13.43 -0.31 1.71
CA ARG A 101 -14.41 -0.56 0.65
C ARG A 101 -13.78 -0.90 -0.70
N THR A 102 -12.45 -0.84 -0.82
CA THR A 102 -11.75 -1.18 -2.06
C THR A 102 -11.79 -2.69 -2.27
N ARG A 103 -12.32 -3.12 -3.41
CA ARG A 103 -12.55 -4.53 -3.76
C ARG A 103 -12.29 -4.75 -5.23
N CYS A 104 -11.96 -5.98 -5.60
CA CYS A 104 -11.85 -6.37 -6.99
C CYS A 104 -12.81 -7.49 -7.38
N HIS A 105 -13.10 -7.55 -8.68
CA HIS A 105 -13.90 -8.60 -9.31
C HIS A 105 -13.14 -9.09 -10.52
N THR A 106 -12.85 -10.38 -10.59
CA THR A 106 -11.87 -10.94 -11.53
C THR A 106 -12.48 -11.95 -12.47
N VAL A 107 -11.95 -11.96 -13.69
CA VAL A 107 -12.05 -13.05 -14.65
C VAL A 107 -10.69 -13.73 -14.70
N GLU A 108 -10.63 -15.02 -14.39
CA GLU A 108 -9.40 -15.81 -14.33
C GLU A 108 -9.30 -16.77 -15.52
N ASN A 109 -8.12 -17.40 -15.68
CA ASN A 109 -7.84 -18.41 -16.72
C ASN A 109 -8.02 -17.91 -18.16
N LEU A 110 -7.73 -16.62 -18.40
CA LEU A 110 -7.74 -16.06 -19.76
C LEU A 110 -6.48 -16.48 -20.51
N THR A 111 -6.63 -16.92 -21.76
CA THR A 111 -5.49 -17.06 -22.67
C THR A 111 -4.93 -15.69 -23.02
N ILE A 112 -3.71 -15.64 -23.58
CA ILE A 112 -3.08 -14.37 -23.98
C ILE A 112 -3.95 -13.53 -24.93
N GLU A 113 -4.56 -14.14 -25.95
CA GLU A 113 -5.38 -13.45 -26.96
C GLU A 113 -6.67 -12.91 -26.35
N GLN A 114 -7.34 -13.72 -25.52
CA GLN A 114 -8.53 -13.32 -24.77
C GLN A 114 -8.18 -12.19 -23.81
N CYS A 115 -7.05 -12.30 -23.11
CA CYS A 115 -6.62 -11.34 -22.12
C CYS A 115 -6.31 -9.98 -22.73
N ILE A 116 -5.60 -9.91 -23.87
CA ILE A 116 -5.28 -8.63 -24.52
C ILE A 116 -6.57 -7.91 -24.93
N SER A 117 -7.48 -8.62 -25.59
CA SER A 117 -8.75 -8.06 -26.04
C SER A 117 -9.62 -7.60 -24.86
N PHE A 118 -9.70 -8.44 -23.82
CA PHE A 118 -10.46 -8.16 -22.61
C PHE A 118 -9.86 -7.00 -21.80
N TRP A 119 -8.53 -6.93 -21.69
CA TRP A 119 -7.80 -5.85 -21.03
C TRP A 119 -8.08 -4.50 -21.69
N LYS A 120 -7.91 -4.38 -23.02
CA LYS A 120 -8.17 -3.14 -23.76
C LYS A 120 -9.58 -2.62 -23.51
N ARG A 121 -10.59 -3.49 -23.67
CA ARG A 121 -11.99 -3.15 -23.41
C ARG A 121 -12.22 -2.73 -21.96
N SER A 122 -11.60 -3.43 -21.01
CA SER A 122 -11.73 -3.14 -19.58
C SER A 122 -11.09 -1.81 -19.17
N VAL A 123 -9.96 -1.45 -19.81
CA VAL A 123 -9.29 -0.15 -19.62
C VAL A 123 -10.17 0.98 -20.14
N ILE A 124 -10.71 0.86 -21.36
CA ILE A 124 -11.63 1.86 -21.92
C ILE A 124 -12.85 2.02 -21.01
N PHE A 125 -13.47 0.90 -20.63
CA PHE A 125 -14.61 0.87 -19.71
C PHE A 125 -14.29 1.61 -18.39
N ALA A 126 -13.20 1.25 -17.71
CA ALA A 126 -12.84 1.92 -16.45
C ALA A 126 -12.50 3.41 -16.64
N ALA A 127 -11.84 3.77 -17.75
CA ALA A 127 -11.49 5.15 -18.06
C ALA A 127 -12.73 6.02 -18.28
N GLU A 128 -13.76 5.51 -18.95
CA GLU A 128 -15.05 6.20 -19.10
C GLU A 128 -15.65 6.55 -17.74
N PHE A 129 -15.64 5.63 -16.77
CA PHE A 129 -16.12 5.90 -15.41
C PHE A 129 -15.28 6.93 -14.68
N ILE A 130 -13.95 6.83 -14.75
CA ILE A 130 -13.01 7.70 -14.03
C ILE A 130 -13.08 9.14 -14.57
N LEU A 131 -13.04 9.28 -15.90
CA LEU A 131 -12.98 10.58 -16.56
C LEU A 131 -14.35 11.27 -16.61
N SER A 132 -15.45 10.51 -16.72
CA SER A 132 -16.82 11.07 -16.67
C SER A 132 -17.24 11.53 -15.27
N ALA A 133 -16.56 11.08 -14.21
CA ALA A 133 -16.83 11.49 -12.83
C ALA A 133 -16.59 13.00 -12.59
N THR A 134 -15.86 13.67 -13.48
CA THR A 134 -15.58 15.11 -13.41
C THR A 134 -16.81 16.00 -13.59
N ASN A 135 -17.86 15.51 -14.27
CA ASN A 135 -19.06 16.30 -14.59
C ASN A 135 -20.14 16.29 -13.50
N ASN A 136 -20.06 15.36 -12.53
CA ASN A 136 -21.07 15.21 -11.48
C ASN A 136 -20.46 15.43 -10.09
N ALA A 137 -20.50 16.68 -9.62
CA ALA A 137 -20.28 17.14 -8.24
C ALA A 137 -19.73 16.08 -7.25
N MET A 138 -18.42 15.83 -7.31
CA MET A 138 -17.43 15.44 -6.28
C MET A 138 -17.83 14.73 -4.95
N ARG A 139 -19.01 14.12 -4.80
CA ARG A 139 -19.43 13.49 -3.53
C ARG A 139 -20.14 12.15 -3.64
N ARG A 140 -20.42 11.64 -4.84
CA ARG A 140 -20.93 10.27 -5.00
C ARG A 140 -19.77 9.38 -5.40
N SER A 141 -19.41 8.44 -4.50
CA SER A 141 -18.30 7.51 -4.66
C SER A 141 -18.35 6.89 -6.06
N ALA A 142 -17.34 7.18 -6.87
CA ALA A 142 -17.12 6.47 -8.12
C ALA A 142 -17.05 4.97 -7.77
N VAL A 143 -17.93 4.17 -8.35
CA VAL A 143 -18.00 2.75 -8.03
C VAL A 143 -16.78 2.04 -8.59
N VAL A 144 -16.36 2.41 -9.81
CA VAL A 144 -15.14 1.93 -10.46
C VAL A 144 -14.02 2.94 -10.19
N VAL A 145 -12.88 2.44 -9.73
CA VAL A 145 -11.69 3.25 -9.43
C VAL A 145 -10.44 2.76 -10.16
N GLY A 146 -10.53 1.66 -10.90
CA GLY A 146 -9.44 1.15 -11.71
C GLY A 146 -9.68 -0.22 -12.30
N VAL A 147 -8.65 -0.77 -12.92
CA VAL A 147 -8.59 -2.09 -13.53
C VAL A 147 -7.15 -2.59 -13.46
N PHE A 148 -6.96 -3.91 -13.43
CA PHE A 148 -5.64 -4.53 -13.49
C PHE A 148 -5.64 -5.82 -14.31
N MET A 149 -4.45 -6.20 -14.74
CA MET A 149 -4.14 -7.46 -15.38
C MET A 149 -2.94 -8.08 -14.66
N ILE A 150 -3.04 -9.35 -14.29
CA ILE A 150 -1.97 -10.14 -13.66
C ILE A 150 -1.69 -11.35 -14.54
N ARG A 151 -0.40 -11.66 -14.72
CA ARG A 151 0.02 -12.93 -15.31
C ARG A 151 0.18 -13.96 -14.19
N SER A 152 -0.76 -14.89 -14.09
CA SER A 152 -0.76 -15.93 -13.05
C SER A 152 0.24 -17.03 -13.38
N ASP A 153 0.34 -17.41 -14.66
CA ASP A 153 1.26 -18.41 -15.19
C ASP A 153 1.73 -18.03 -16.62
N TYR A 154 2.51 -18.87 -17.28
CA TYR A 154 3.02 -18.65 -18.63
C TYR A 154 1.92 -18.42 -19.67
N SER A 155 0.77 -19.08 -19.54
CA SER A 155 -0.35 -18.97 -20.47
C SER A 155 -1.64 -18.46 -19.83
N GLU A 156 -1.63 -18.17 -18.53
CA GLU A 156 -2.83 -17.84 -17.76
C GLU A 156 -2.78 -16.41 -17.23
N PHE A 157 -3.83 -15.67 -17.53
CA PHE A 157 -3.99 -14.29 -17.11
C PHE A 157 -5.27 -14.09 -16.32
N THR A 158 -5.22 -13.11 -15.44
CA THR A 158 -6.35 -12.62 -14.66
C THR A 158 -6.53 -11.15 -14.95
N VAL A 159 -7.75 -10.75 -15.33
CA VAL A 159 -8.12 -9.34 -15.44
C VAL A 159 -9.19 -9.04 -14.41
N GLY A 160 -9.01 -7.94 -13.68
CA GLY A 160 -9.93 -7.53 -12.63
C GLY A 160 -10.26 -6.06 -12.68
N ILE A 161 -11.52 -5.75 -12.36
CA ILE A 161 -11.96 -4.37 -12.14
C ILE A 161 -11.84 -4.03 -10.66
N ILE A 162 -11.35 -2.83 -10.36
CA ILE A 162 -11.21 -2.29 -9.01
C ILE A 162 -12.39 -1.38 -8.73
N THR A 163 -13.09 -1.66 -7.64
CA THR A 163 -14.26 -0.94 -7.20
C THR A 163 -14.11 -0.41 -5.79
N GLN A 164 -14.82 0.67 -5.47
CA GLN A 164 -14.85 1.26 -4.13
C GLN A 164 -16.30 1.44 -3.67
N CYS A 165 -16.95 0.33 -3.34
CA CYS A 165 -18.35 0.30 -2.91
C CYS A 165 -18.61 -0.79 -1.86
N ALA A 166 -19.75 -0.69 -1.19
CA ALA A 166 -20.22 -1.75 -0.32
C ALA A 166 -20.75 -2.93 -1.14
N THR A 167 -20.71 -4.15 -0.58
CA THR A 167 -21.20 -5.37 -1.25
C THR A 167 -22.66 -5.27 -1.69
N ARG A 168 -23.48 -4.48 -0.97
CA ARG A 168 -24.91 -4.25 -1.22
C ARG A 168 -25.20 -3.02 -2.08
N ASP A 169 -24.19 -2.43 -2.73
CA ASP A 169 -24.42 -1.28 -3.61
C ASP A 169 -25.12 -1.73 -4.89
N ASN A 170 -26.37 -1.32 -5.09
CA ASN A 170 -27.19 -1.70 -6.24
C ASN A 170 -26.58 -1.30 -7.60
N ARG A 171 -25.66 -0.31 -7.61
CA ARG A 171 -24.95 0.12 -8.82
C ARG A 171 -23.90 -0.90 -9.27
N LEU A 172 -23.46 -1.79 -8.37
CA LEU A 172 -22.39 -2.74 -8.66
C LEU A 172 -22.81 -3.78 -9.69
N GLN A 173 -24.02 -4.35 -9.57
CA GLN A 173 -24.46 -5.44 -10.45
C GLN A 173 -24.49 -5.05 -11.93
N PRO A 174 -25.09 -3.91 -12.35
CA PRO A 174 -25.04 -3.48 -13.75
C PRO A 174 -23.61 -3.27 -14.27
N ILE A 175 -22.73 -2.69 -13.43
CA ILE A 175 -21.32 -2.47 -13.78
C ILE A 175 -20.60 -3.80 -14.01
N LEU A 176 -20.83 -4.78 -13.12
CA LEU A 176 -20.23 -6.11 -13.24
C LEU A 176 -20.73 -6.86 -14.47
N SER A 177 -22.03 -6.79 -14.77
CA SER A 177 -22.61 -7.37 -15.99
C SER A 177 -22.00 -6.77 -17.26
N GLN A 178 -21.81 -5.45 -17.30
CA GLN A 178 -21.19 -4.77 -18.44
C GLN A 178 -19.68 -5.09 -18.55
N PHE A 179 -18.98 -5.17 -17.42
CA PHE A 179 -17.56 -5.52 -17.37
C PHE A 179 -17.31 -6.97 -17.85
N CYS A 180 -18.06 -7.94 -17.33
CA CYS A 180 -17.81 -9.35 -17.63
C CYS A 180 -18.25 -9.73 -19.05
N ASP A 181 -19.31 -9.10 -19.57
CA ASP A 181 -19.85 -9.36 -20.92
C ASP A 181 -20.08 -10.88 -21.13
N HIS A 182 -19.34 -11.53 -22.02
CA HIS A 182 -19.43 -12.97 -22.28
C HIS A 182 -18.61 -13.85 -21.31
N HIS A 183 -17.78 -13.25 -20.46
CA HIS A 183 -16.93 -13.96 -19.51
C HIS A 183 -17.63 -14.16 -18.16
N MET A 184 -17.30 -15.25 -17.47
CA MET A 184 -17.77 -15.48 -16.10
C MET A 184 -16.82 -14.85 -15.08
N LEU A 185 -17.37 -14.14 -14.10
CA LEU A 185 -16.61 -13.67 -12.95
C LEU A 185 -16.22 -14.86 -12.06
N THR A 186 -14.92 -15.03 -11.84
CA THR A 186 -14.37 -16.09 -11.00
C THR A 186 -14.38 -15.67 -9.52
N ARG A 187 -14.03 -14.41 -9.24
CA ARG A 187 -14.13 -13.85 -7.88
C ARG A 187 -14.91 -12.55 -7.91
N VAL A 188 -15.81 -12.42 -6.94
CA VAL A 188 -16.63 -11.22 -6.74
C VAL A 188 -16.36 -10.70 -5.34
N HIS A 189 -16.14 -9.40 -5.24
CA HIS A 189 -15.91 -8.71 -3.97
C HIS A 189 -14.68 -9.23 -3.21
N ALA A 190 -13.62 -9.59 -3.93
CA ALA A 190 -12.36 -10.03 -3.35
C ALA A 190 -11.49 -8.85 -2.90
N GLU A 191 -10.50 -9.11 -2.05
CA GLU A 191 -9.43 -8.15 -1.75
C GLU A 191 -8.51 -7.97 -2.95
N LEU A 192 -8.03 -6.74 -3.17
CA LEU A 192 -7.19 -6.40 -4.31
C LEU A 192 -5.83 -7.09 -4.22
N PRO A 193 -5.42 -7.98 -5.14
CA PRO A 193 -4.15 -8.70 -5.02
C PRO A 193 -2.90 -7.80 -5.10
N LEU A 194 -2.99 -6.64 -5.76
CA LEU A 194 -1.89 -5.69 -5.91
C LEU A 194 -1.47 -5.11 -4.55
N CYS A 195 -0.17 -5.11 -4.29
CA CYS A 195 0.50 -4.65 -3.08
C CYS A 195 -0.04 -5.28 -1.78
N ALA A 196 -0.63 -6.47 -1.85
CA ALA A 196 -1.29 -7.11 -0.71
C ALA A 196 -0.38 -7.34 0.49
N ALA A 197 0.89 -7.66 0.26
CA ALA A 197 1.84 -7.91 1.34
C ALA A 197 2.14 -6.65 2.19
N HIS A 198 1.91 -5.44 1.65
CA HIS A 198 2.16 -4.20 2.37
C HIS A 198 0.97 -3.77 3.23
N ARG A 199 -0.24 -4.29 2.95
CA ARG A 199 -1.44 -4.00 3.75
C ARG A 199 -1.46 -4.68 5.12
N THR A 200 -0.54 -5.60 5.36
CA THR A 200 -0.33 -6.18 6.70
C THR A 200 0.51 -5.30 7.61
N THR A 201 1.00 -4.16 7.10
CA THR A 201 1.76 -3.19 7.90
C THR A 201 0.85 -2.55 8.94
N THR A 202 1.24 -2.63 10.20
CA THR A 202 0.57 -1.98 11.32
C THR A 202 1.45 -0.90 11.91
N MET A 203 0.83 0.17 12.40
CA MET A 203 1.53 1.24 13.11
C MET A 203 1.25 1.16 14.60
N ARG A 204 2.31 1.28 15.41
CA ARG A 204 2.24 1.45 16.86
C ARG A 204 2.99 2.71 17.24
N LEU A 205 2.43 3.47 18.17
CA LEU A 205 3.03 4.67 18.71
C LEU A 205 3.52 4.38 20.13
N TRP A 206 4.67 4.95 20.49
CA TRP A 206 5.22 4.89 21.82
C TRP A 206 5.84 6.23 22.19
N TRP A 207 5.77 6.61 23.45
CA TRP A 207 6.45 7.79 23.98
C TRP A 207 7.20 7.41 25.25
N GLU A 208 8.33 8.05 25.50
CA GLU A 208 9.12 7.80 26.70
C GLU A 208 8.33 8.28 27.94
N PRO A 209 8.08 7.41 28.94
CA PRO A 209 7.45 7.84 30.17
C PRO A 209 8.31 8.87 30.91
N ARG A 210 7.73 10.00 31.29
CA ARG A 210 8.38 11.00 32.15
C ARG A 210 7.47 11.39 33.31
N THR A 211 8.09 11.71 34.43
CA THR A 211 7.42 12.25 35.63
C THR A 211 7.20 13.76 35.53
N GLU A 212 7.99 14.44 34.71
CA GLU A 212 7.92 15.88 34.51
C GLU A 212 6.72 16.27 33.64
N ARG A 213 6.09 17.40 33.99
CA ARG A 213 5.03 17.96 33.16
C ARG A 213 5.58 18.54 31.87
N VAL A 214 4.77 18.45 30.81
CA VAL A 214 5.05 19.13 29.55
C VAL A 214 4.71 20.61 29.72
N THR A 215 5.66 21.48 29.40
CA THR A 215 5.48 22.94 29.44
C THR A 215 5.66 23.52 28.04
N PRO A 216 5.08 24.69 27.74
CA PRO A 216 5.32 25.38 26.47
C PRO A 216 6.82 25.57 26.20
N HIS A 217 7.19 25.48 24.92
CA HIS A 217 8.54 25.61 24.35
C HIS A 217 9.57 24.57 24.84
N ARG A 218 9.18 23.65 25.72
CA ARG A 218 10.04 22.56 26.15
C ARG A 218 9.95 21.40 25.17
N ILE A 219 11.08 20.75 24.96
CA ILE A 219 11.14 19.49 24.22
C ILE A 219 10.37 18.42 25.00
N MET A 220 9.44 17.77 24.30
CA MET A 220 8.61 16.68 24.79
C MET A 220 9.44 15.41 25.03
N PRO A 221 8.91 14.43 25.78
CA PRO A 221 9.51 13.11 25.81
C PRO A 221 9.66 12.53 24.39
N PRO A 222 10.81 11.90 24.07
CA PRO A 222 11.03 11.16 22.85
C PRO A 222 9.85 10.28 22.47
N MET A 223 9.45 10.38 21.21
CA MET A 223 8.38 9.59 20.62
C MET A 223 8.95 8.65 19.56
N LYS A 224 8.37 7.45 19.48
CA LYS A 224 8.66 6.45 18.46
C LYS A 224 7.41 6.15 17.64
N VAL A 225 7.55 6.18 16.32
CA VAL A 225 6.59 5.61 15.36
C VAL A 225 7.16 4.27 14.91
N ILE A 226 6.44 3.20 15.20
CA ILE A 226 6.88 1.82 14.97
C ILE A 226 5.99 1.23 13.89
N LEU A 227 6.58 0.93 12.74
CA LEU A 227 5.92 0.23 11.63
C LEU A 227 6.32 -1.24 11.68
N GLU A 228 5.33 -2.10 11.87
CA GLU A 228 5.52 -3.54 11.98
C GLU A 228 4.89 -4.21 10.75
N GLN A 229 5.71 -4.89 9.94
CA GLN A 229 5.25 -5.65 8.78
C GLN A 229 5.50 -7.14 9.00
N HIS A 230 4.41 -7.91 9.05
CA HIS A 230 4.47 -9.37 9.08
C HIS A 230 4.74 -9.90 7.67
N GLN A 231 6.01 -10.07 7.30
CA GLN A 231 6.38 -10.56 5.98
C GLN A 231 6.88 -12.01 6.05
N LYS A 232 6.43 -12.83 5.08
CA LYS A 232 7.01 -14.17 4.82
C LYS A 232 8.14 -14.13 3.78
N LEU A 233 8.34 -12.99 3.12
CA LEU A 233 9.23 -12.85 1.96
C LEU A 233 10.48 -12.04 2.33
N GLN A 234 11.62 -12.50 1.84
CA GLN A 234 12.91 -11.83 1.95
C GLN A 234 12.90 -10.60 1.02
N CYS A 235 12.43 -9.44 1.51
CA CYS A 235 12.71 -8.19 0.82
C CYS A 235 14.17 -7.79 1.09
N ASN A 236 14.95 -7.70 0.02
CA ASN A 236 16.34 -7.24 0.05
C ASN A 236 16.40 -5.77 0.50
N GLY A 237 16.64 -5.57 1.79
CA GLY A 237 17.23 -4.32 2.30
C GLY A 237 16.28 -3.14 2.54
N ILE A 238 15.32 -2.86 1.65
CA ILE A 238 14.55 -1.61 1.67
C ILE A 238 13.50 -1.59 2.81
N PRO A 239 13.57 -0.64 3.76
CA PRO A 239 12.58 -0.51 4.84
C PRO A 239 11.21 -0.05 4.30
N CYS A 240 10.13 -0.69 4.78
CA CYS A 240 8.72 -0.34 4.54
C CYS A 240 8.36 0.03 3.08
N CYS A 241 8.63 -0.88 2.14
CA CYS A 241 8.20 -0.74 0.74
C CYS A 241 6.73 -0.29 0.67
N GLY A 242 6.47 0.92 0.17
CA GLY A 242 5.12 1.44 -0.07
C GLY A 242 4.68 2.62 0.80
N TYR A 243 5.38 2.95 1.90
CA TYR A 243 5.12 4.15 2.71
C TYR A 243 6.25 5.16 2.55
N GLY A 244 5.91 6.44 2.41
CA GLY A 244 6.86 7.48 1.96
C GLY A 244 7.05 8.65 2.93
N ALA A 245 6.03 8.99 3.71
CA ALA A 245 6.08 10.13 4.62
C ALA A 245 5.41 9.79 5.95
N VAL A 246 5.95 10.35 7.04
CA VAL A 246 5.36 10.32 8.37
C VAL A 246 5.11 11.74 8.83
N ASN A 247 3.82 12.06 8.97
CA ASN A 247 3.36 13.35 9.41
C ASN A 247 2.97 13.26 10.88
N VAL A 248 3.66 14.02 11.73
CA VAL A 248 3.33 14.14 13.15
C VAL A 248 2.64 15.48 13.36
N PHE A 249 1.52 15.46 14.07
CA PHE A 249 0.73 16.64 14.33
C PHE A 249 0.22 16.68 15.77
N LEU A 250 0.13 17.89 16.29
CA LEU A 250 -0.51 18.16 17.57
C LEU A 250 -1.97 18.53 17.33
N CYS A 251 -2.88 17.86 18.03
CA CYS A 251 -4.31 18.05 17.94
C CYS A 251 -4.91 18.31 19.32
N ARG A 252 -6.12 18.87 19.34
CA ARG A 252 -6.94 18.98 20.56
C ARG A 252 -7.90 17.78 20.62
N PRO A 253 -8.00 17.07 21.75
CA PRO A 253 -9.05 16.07 21.93
C PRO A 253 -10.44 16.69 21.77
N MET A 254 -11.34 16.00 21.08
CA MET A 254 -12.73 16.47 20.88
C MET A 254 -13.49 16.69 22.18
N THR A 255 -13.14 15.93 23.23
CA THR A 255 -13.75 16.01 24.55
C THR A 255 -13.10 17.06 25.46
N SER A 256 -12.01 17.67 25.01
CA SER A 256 -11.28 18.63 25.83
C SER A 256 -12.09 19.91 26.05
N ARG A 257 -12.14 20.36 27.31
CA ARG A 257 -12.65 21.68 27.70
C ARG A 257 -11.54 22.71 27.89
N LEU A 258 -10.29 22.27 27.81
CA LEU A 258 -9.13 23.13 27.96
C LEU A 258 -8.78 23.71 26.58
N CYS A 259 -8.17 24.88 26.59
CA CYS A 259 -7.59 25.46 25.36
C CYS A 259 -6.59 24.47 24.75
N GLY A 260 -6.27 24.62 23.47
CA GLY A 260 -5.31 23.74 22.80
C GLY A 260 -5.39 23.89 21.29
N THR A 261 -4.32 23.47 20.62
CA THR A 261 -4.20 23.62 19.17
C THR A 261 -4.96 22.52 18.43
N THR A 262 -5.82 22.89 17.48
CA THR A 262 -6.68 21.91 16.78
C THR A 262 -5.93 21.04 15.76
N LYS A 263 -4.98 21.62 15.01
CA LYS A 263 -4.03 20.88 14.17
C LYS A 263 -2.78 21.74 13.98
N LYS A 264 -1.63 21.26 14.40
CA LYS A 264 -0.33 21.87 14.14
C LYS A 264 0.63 20.80 13.67
N THR A 265 1.13 20.93 12.44
CA THR A 265 2.18 20.05 11.93
C THR A 265 3.47 20.35 12.68
N LEU A 266 4.09 19.32 13.23
CA LEU A 266 5.41 19.43 13.84
C LEU A 266 6.44 19.29 12.71
N GLN A 267 7.38 20.24 12.64
CA GLN A 267 8.51 20.10 11.72
C GLN A 267 9.39 18.98 12.28
N SER A 268 9.45 17.85 11.59
CA SER A 268 10.39 16.78 11.94
C SER A 268 11.81 17.27 11.65
N THR A 269 12.70 17.31 12.66
CA THR A 269 14.13 17.39 12.35
C THR A 269 14.63 16.00 11.98
N ASN A 270 14.94 15.87 10.70
CA ASN A 270 15.70 14.78 10.09
C ASN A 270 15.04 13.38 10.14
N PRO A 271 14.22 13.02 9.13
CA PRO A 271 13.71 11.66 8.97
C PRO A 271 14.80 10.60 8.71
N ASP A 272 16.07 10.99 8.55
CA ASP A 272 17.18 10.09 8.20
C ASP A 272 17.63 9.13 9.33
N ALA A 273 17.08 9.24 10.55
CA ALA A 273 17.33 8.30 11.64
C ALA A 273 16.44 7.04 11.54
N PHE A 274 16.57 6.29 10.43
CA PHE A 274 15.93 4.99 10.30
C PHE A 274 16.71 3.92 11.08
N GLU A 275 16.26 3.55 12.27
CA GLU A 275 16.80 2.36 12.96
C GLU A 275 16.06 1.10 12.46
N LYS A 276 16.77 0.26 11.73
CA LYS A 276 16.27 -1.03 11.26
C LYS A 276 16.55 -2.10 12.31
N ILE A 277 15.49 -2.63 12.91
CA ILE A 277 15.61 -3.77 13.82
C ILE A 277 14.97 -4.98 13.14
N LEU A 278 15.79 -5.93 12.70
CA LEU A 278 15.33 -7.25 12.27
C LEU A 278 15.19 -8.14 13.51
N LEU A 279 13.98 -8.27 14.04
CA LEU A 279 13.71 -9.20 15.13
C LEU A 279 13.40 -10.59 14.55
N SER A 280 14.34 -11.53 14.73
CA SER A 280 14.03 -12.95 14.66
C SER A 280 13.49 -13.40 16.01
N THR A 281 12.23 -13.82 16.08
CA THR A 281 11.67 -14.42 17.29
C THR A 281 12.30 -15.81 17.50
N VAL A 282 13.41 -15.88 18.24
CA VAL A 282 13.85 -17.14 18.88
C VAL A 282 13.05 -17.28 20.17
N ASP A 283 12.08 -18.17 20.13
CA ASP A 283 11.19 -18.51 21.22
C ASP A 283 12.01 -18.94 22.46
N LYS A 284 12.16 -18.05 23.46
CA LYS A 284 12.77 -18.37 24.76
C LYS A 284 11.79 -19.24 25.57
N GLY A 285 11.71 -20.50 25.18
CA GLY A 285 11.01 -21.55 25.91
C GLY A 285 11.98 -22.67 26.27
N GLN A 286 12.92 -22.44 27.19
CA GLN A 286 13.57 -23.52 27.92
C GLN A 286 13.14 -23.43 29.38
N GLY A 287 12.22 -24.34 29.73
CA GLY A 287 11.77 -24.56 31.07
C GLY A 287 12.90 -25.03 31.97
N LYS A 288 12.85 -24.53 33.22
CA LYS A 288 13.49 -25.13 34.37
C LYS A 288 13.02 -26.57 34.51
N GLY A 289 13.95 -27.51 34.57
CA GLY A 289 13.68 -28.92 34.84
C GLY A 289 14.93 -29.78 34.70
N LEU A 290 15.94 -29.52 35.54
CA LEU A 290 17.05 -30.44 35.78
C LEU A 290 17.00 -30.86 37.25
N LYS A 291 16.61 -32.11 37.47
CA LYS A 291 17.02 -32.97 38.59
C LYS A 291 16.95 -34.40 38.07
N ASP A 292 18.13 -34.99 37.85
CA ASP A 292 18.65 -36.26 38.41
C ASP A 292 17.59 -37.35 38.70
N ASP A 293 17.72 -38.62 38.31
CA ASP A 293 18.89 -39.49 38.35
C ASP A 293 18.73 -40.72 37.41
N ALA A 294 19.86 -41.39 37.21
CA ALA A 294 20.07 -42.61 36.45
C ALA A 294 19.38 -43.86 37.05
N ASP A 295 19.02 -44.83 36.20
CA ASP A 295 19.64 -46.17 36.20
C ASP A 295 19.02 -47.13 35.16
N ALA A 296 19.92 -47.85 34.47
CA ALA A 296 19.84 -49.22 33.91
C ALA A 296 18.68 -49.61 32.94
N ALA A 297 18.81 -50.55 32.00
CA ALA A 297 19.88 -51.23 31.29
C ALA A 297 19.18 -52.15 30.27
N ILE A 298 19.75 -52.27 29.06
CA ILE A 298 19.86 -53.51 28.24
C ILE A 298 18.61 -54.11 27.55
N LEU A 299 18.69 -54.05 26.20
CA LEU A 299 18.30 -54.99 25.13
C LEU A 299 16.94 -55.72 25.21
N ASN A 300 16.08 -55.47 24.22
CA ASN A 300 15.80 -56.48 23.18
C ASN A 300 15.10 -55.90 21.94
N SER A 301 15.35 -56.58 20.83
CA SER A 301 14.92 -56.33 19.47
C SER A 301 13.44 -56.61 19.24
N ASP A 302 12.98 -56.09 18.09
CA ASP A 302 11.80 -56.50 17.33
C ASP A 302 10.44 -56.09 17.91
N PHE A 303 9.83 -55.08 17.30
CA PHE A 303 8.66 -55.31 16.44
C PHE A 303 8.23 -54.01 15.73
N LEU A 304 8.02 -54.15 14.42
CA LEU A 304 7.37 -53.20 13.53
C LEU A 304 6.03 -52.71 14.11
N LYS A 305 5.92 -51.41 14.38
CA LYS A 305 4.78 -50.50 14.13
C LYS A 305 4.91 -49.27 15.02
N ASP A 306 5.30 -48.14 14.42
CA ASP A 306 4.74 -46.79 14.69
C ASP A 306 5.59 -45.69 14.03
N ALA A 307 5.75 -45.77 12.71
CA ALA A 307 6.28 -44.67 11.91
C ALA A 307 5.26 -43.52 11.71
N ALA A 308 4.04 -43.64 12.24
CA ALA A 308 2.99 -42.64 12.07
C ALA A 308 3.03 -41.52 13.12
N TYR A 309 3.59 -41.76 14.32
CA TYR A 309 3.56 -40.77 15.41
C TYR A 309 4.75 -39.78 15.39
N SER A 310 5.90 -40.17 14.81
CA SER A 310 7.07 -39.29 14.71
C SER A 310 6.96 -38.24 13.59
N SER A 311 6.09 -38.46 12.58
CA SER A 311 5.93 -37.51 11.47
C SER A 311 5.06 -36.30 11.82
N ALA A 312 4.14 -36.43 12.78
CA ALA A 312 3.26 -35.35 13.22
C ALA A 312 3.98 -34.36 14.17
N VAL A 313 4.92 -34.85 14.98
CA VAL A 313 5.75 -34.01 15.87
C VAL A 313 6.87 -33.31 15.10
N GLN A 314 7.51 -34.00 14.13
CA GLN A 314 8.48 -33.36 13.24
C GLN A 314 7.83 -32.41 12.21
N LYS A 315 6.61 -32.68 11.71
CA LYS A 315 5.86 -31.70 10.89
C LYS A 315 5.38 -30.49 11.71
N ARG A 316 5.07 -30.64 13.00
CA ARG A 316 4.80 -29.50 13.89
C ARG A 316 6.06 -28.69 14.22
N GLN A 317 7.24 -29.30 14.29
CA GLN A 317 8.50 -28.59 14.47
C GLN A 317 9.00 -27.91 13.18
N LYS A 318 8.73 -28.46 11.99
CA LYS A 318 9.04 -27.82 10.70
C LYS A 318 8.09 -26.68 10.30
N LEU A 319 6.99 -26.50 11.04
CA LEU A 319 6.04 -25.38 10.90
C LEU A 319 6.30 -24.23 11.89
N LYS A 320 7.42 -24.25 12.63
CA LYS A 320 8.00 -23.03 13.21
C LYS A 320 8.81 -22.31 12.12
N LEU A 321 8.15 -21.96 11.03
CA LEU A 321 8.73 -21.10 10.00
C LEU A 321 8.99 -19.75 10.67
N ASP A 322 10.28 -19.43 10.82
CA ASP A 322 10.86 -18.18 11.31
C ASP A 322 10.02 -16.99 10.84
N ARG A 323 9.08 -16.53 11.69
CA ARG A 323 8.24 -15.36 11.41
C ARG A 323 9.12 -14.13 11.57
N ARG A 324 9.91 -13.84 10.55
CA ARG A 324 10.69 -12.61 10.48
C ARG A 324 9.71 -11.44 10.41
N GLN A 325 9.74 -10.59 11.42
CA GLN A 325 9.00 -9.35 11.42
C GLN A 325 9.96 -8.25 11.01
N ASN A 326 9.58 -7.51 9.97
CA ASN A 326 10.31 -6.30 9.61
C ASN A 326 9.73 -5.18 10.47
N ILE A 327 10.57 -4.62 11.34
CA ILE A 327 10.20 -3.50 12.20
C ILE A 327 11.06 -2.30 11.81
N VAL A 328 10.39 -1.19 11.51
CA VAL A 328 11.01 0.11 11.29
C VAL A 328 10.60 1.01 12.42
N ILE A 329 11.60 1.60 13.10
CA ILE A 329 11.38 2.52 14.21
C ILE A 329 11.89 3.89 13.78
N LEU A 330 10.99 4.87 13.83
CA LEU A 330 11.29 6.28 13.58
C LEU A 330 11.27 7.02 14.91
N HIS A 331 12.34 7.74 15.20
CA HIS A 331 12.52 8.49 16.43
C HIS A 331 12.22 9.97 16.21
N PHE A 332 11.51 10.57 17.16
CA PHE A 332 11.15 11.98 17.20
C PHE A 332 11.50 12.53 18.58
N ASP A 333 12.66 13.18 18.68
CA ASP A 333 13.28 13.54 19.96
C ASP A 333 13.23 15.05 20.25
N ASP A 334 12.72 15.84 19.31
CA ASP A 334 12.77 17.31 19.29
C ASP A 334 11.38 17.98 19.21
N LEU A 335 10.32 17.19 19.46
CA LEU A 335 8.96 17.71 19.41
C LEU A 335 8.74 18.74 20.51
N SER A 336 8.14 19.88 20.21
CA SER A 336 7.81 20.90 21.20
C SER A 336 6.38 21.42 21.02
N VAL A 337 5.72 21.69 22.15
CA VAL A 337 4.39 22.31 22.18
C VAL A 337 4.55 23.78 22.51
N VAL A 338 3.76 24.64 21.86
CA VAL A 338 3.82 26.10 22.04
C VAL A 338 2.65 26.64 22.85
N GLU A 339 1.51 25.96 22.80
CA GLU A 339 0.27 26.43 23.43
C GLU A 339 0.00 25.62 24.71
N GLU A 340 -0.67 26.25 25.66
CA GLU A 340 -1.14 25.60 26.88
C GLU A 340 -2.49 24.90 26.67
N GLY A 341 -2.71 23.89 27.50
CA GLY A 341 -3.95 23.16 27.63
C GLY A 341 -3.83 21.70 27.20
N GLU A 342 -4.93 21.08 26.78
CA GLU A 342 -4.94 19.63 26.52
C GLU A 342 -4.67 19.33 25.05
N HIS A 343 -3.69 18.45 24.83
CA HIS A 343 -3.26 18.07 23.48
C HIS A 343 -3.21 16.56 23.34
N LEU A 344 -3.25 16.09 22.10
CA LEU A 344 -2.91 14.73 21.70
C LEU A 344 -1.94 14.81 20.52
N ILE A 345 -0.99 13.89 20.46
CA ILE A 345 -0.16 13.72 19.26
C ILE A 345 -0.85 12.73 18.33
N GLY A 346 -1.15 13.15 17.12
CA GLY A 346 -1.57 12.26 16.04
C GLY A 346 -0.45 12.05 15.04
N VAL A 347 -0.46 10.87 14.42
CA VAL A 347 0.49 10.46 13.41
C VAL A 347 -0.28 9.91 12.22
N GLU A 348 0.13 10.37 11.04
CA GLU A 348 -0.32 9.88 9.74
C GLU A 348 0.90 9.38 8.97
N VAL A 349 0.82 8.15 8.46
CA VAL A 349 1.85 7.56 7.60
C VAL A 349 1.25 7.41 6.21
N GLU A 350 1.76 8.21 5.29
CA GLU A 350 1.26 8.29 3.93
C GLU A 350 1.91 7.22 3.05
N ALA A 351 1.09 6.57 2.23
CA ALA A 351 1.57 5.70 1.17
C ALA A 351 2.32 6.54 0.13
N LEU A 352 3.38 5.97 -0.45
CA LEU A 352 4.06 6.56 -1.60
C LEU A 352 3.05 6.81 -2.75
N PRO A 353 3.24 7.84 -3.58
CA PRO A 353 2.30 8.16 -4.66
C PRO A 353 1.96 6.96 -5.58
N SER A 354 2.95 6.12 -5.92
CA SER A 354 2.72 4.92 -6.75
C SER A 354 1.99 3.77 -6.03
N TYR A 355 1.84 3.85 -4.71
CA TYR A 355 1.19 2.84 -3.86
C TYR A 355 -0.16 3.31 -3.30
N ARG A 356 -0.48 4.60 -3.40
CA ARG A 356 -1.65 5.25 -2.80
C ARG A 356 -2.99 4.57 -3.16
N ALA A 357 -3.14 4.13 -4.40
CA ALA A 357 -4.34 3.42 -4.86
C ALA A 357 -4.47 1.99 -4.29
N PHE A 358 -3.39 1.44 -3.71
CA PHE A 358 -3.26 0.03 -3.33
C PHE A 358 -3.06 -0.17 -1.81
N LEU A 359 -2.59 0.86 -1.10
CA LEU A 359 -2.30 0.84 0.33
C LEU A 359 -3.07 1.92 1.08
N PRO A 360 -3.64 1.59 2.26
CA PRO A 360 -4.25 2.61 3.09
C PRO A 360 -3.17 3.46 3.75
N ALA A 361 -3.42 4.76 3.92
CA ALA A 361 -2.70 5.57 4.89
C ALA A 361 -2.94 5.00 6.30
N LEU A 362 -1.90 5.03 7.15
CA LEU A 362 -2.00 4.56 8.52
C LEU A 362 -2.19 5.77 9.44
N TYR A 363 -3.09 5.63 10.40
CA TYR A 363 -3.39 6.68 11.37
C TYR A 363 -3.35 6.12 12.78
N GLY A 364 -2.86 6.95 13.70
CA GLY A 364 -2.82 6.62 15.12
C GLY A 364 -2.61 7.88 15.94
N HIS A 365 -2.83 7.76 17.23
CA HIS A 365 -2.58 8.86 18.16
C HIS A 365 -2.11 8.33 19.50
N LEU A 366 -1.34 9.17 20.21
CA LEU A 366 -1.03 8.95 21.62
C LEU A 366 -2.19 9.39 22.50
N ALA A 367 -2.13 9.01 23.78
CA ALA A 367 -3.10 9.48 24.77
C ALA A 367 -3.00 11.01 24.93
N PRO A 368 -4.12 11.68 25.28
CA PRO A 368 -4.09 13.09 25.61
C PRO A 368 -3.15 13.39 26.79
N PHE A 369 -2.56 14.58 26.77
CA PHE A 369 -1.70 15.10 27.83
C PHE A 369 -1.96 16.60 28.03
N LEU A 370 -1.65 17.07 29.24
CA LEU A 370 -1.83 18.45 29.63
C LEU A 370 -0.51 19.22 29.52
N VAL A 371 -0.56 20.38 28.88
CA VAL A 371 0.51 21.36 28.83
C VAL A 371 0.14 22.52 29.73
N VAL A 372 0.98 22.83 30.71
CA VAL A 372 0.75 23.90 31.69
C VAL A 372 1.87 24.92 31.68
N ALA A 373 1.55 26.16 32.07
CA ALA A 373 2.52 27.22 32.26
C ALA A 373 3.67 26.75 33.16
N ARG A 374 4.87 27.29 32.93
CA ARG A 374 6.08 26.89 33.66
C ARG A 374 6.02 27.20 35.16
N GLU A 375 5.16 28.14 35.54
CA GLU A 375 4.90 28.54 36.92
C GLU A 375 4.01 27.53 37.67
N ASP A 376 3.24 26.72 36.93
CA ASP A 376 2.30 25.71 37.42
C ASP A 376 2.79 24.26 37.22
N ALA A 377 4.03 24.09 36.74
CA ALA A 377 4.59 22.83 36.24
C ALA A 377 5.21 21.91 37.30
#